data_AF-A0A699ZAT3-F1
#
_entry.id   AF-A0A699ZAT3-F1
#
_cell.length_a   1.000
_cell.length_b   1.000
_cell.length_c   1.000
_cell.angle_alpha   90.00
_cell.angle_beta   90.00
_cell.angle_gamma   90.00
#
_symmetry.space_group_name_H-M   'P 1'
#
loop_
_entity.id
_entity.type
_entity.pdbx_description
1 polymer ?
#
loop_
_entity_poly.entity_id
_entity_poly.type
_entity_poly.pdbx_seq_one_letter_code
_entity_poly.pdbx_strand_id
1 'polypeptide(L)'
;MGAVVGPKPKAKQRDQRGPPPQDAAAHYLSYVQVLATDVDHNSPSLLLFLDKEGRYLFNAGEGLQRMFRENKLRMQKLDNYFFTRVSTETMAGLPGMLLSSGSGLAAAADAGGLLQGKGGAALPHCTLHGPPGTAGYVAAFKPYINQEQELRVVEAGGAVAGEADASAAPQLLLKTAYLTLSAFNITPSSSHSHPTSADLQPPPLP
;
A
#
# COMPACT_ATOMS: atom_id res chain seq x y z
N MET A 1 -10.87 -52.56 59.08
CA MET A 1 -10.93 -51.77 57.83
C MET A 1 -10.14 -50.49 58.06
N GLY A 2 -8.86 -50.47 57.69
CA GLY A 2 -7.97 -49.31 57.83
C GLY A 2 -7.78 -48.62 56.47
N ALA A 3 -8.06 -47.32 56.39
CA ALA A 3 -7.89 -46.54 55.17
C ALA A 3 -6.42 -46.09 55.05
N VAL A 4 -5.73 -46.55 54.01
CA VAL A 4 -4.39 -46.12 53.63
C VAL A 4 -4.49 -44.77 52.92
N VAL A 5 -3.91 -43.72 53.51
CA VAL A 5 -3.80 -42.38 52.92
C VAL A 5 -2.50 -42.31 52.13
N GLY A 6 -2.59 -42.25 50.79
CA GLY A 6 -1.44 -42.02 49.90
C GLY A 6 -0.97 -40.56 49.91
N PRO A 7 0.31 -40.28 49.62
CA PRO A 7 0.86 -38.93 49.68
C PRO A 7 0.44 -38.08 48.47
N LYS A 8 0.07 -36.82 48.73
CA LYS A 8 -0.30 -35.82 47.70
C LYS A 8 0.93 -35.40 46.85
N PRO A 9 0.79 -35.19 45.54
CA PRO A 9 1.89 -34.76 44.69
C PRO A 9 2.24 -33.29 44.93
N LYS A 10 3.54 -32.99 45.02
CA LYS A 10 4.08 -31.63 45.18
C LYS A 10 3.92 -30.85 43.88
N ALA A 11 3.25 -29.71 43.94
CA ALA A 11 3.10 -28.78 42.83
C ALA A 11 4.47 -28.22 42.42
N LYS A 12 4.81 -28.36 41.13
CA LYS A 12 6.06 -27.90 40.53
C LYS A 12 5.99 -26.37 40.42
N GLN A 13 6.77 -25.69 41.27
CA GLN A 13 6.91 -24.24 41.31
C GLN A 13 7.36 -23.75 39.92
N ARG A 14 6.44 -23.08 39.20
CA ARG A 14 6.74 -22.42 37.93
C ARG A 14 7.76 -21.34 38.20
N ASP A 15 8.94 -21.54 37.65
CA ASP A 15 10.04 -20.60 37.55
C ASP A 15 9.51 -19.23 37.09
N GLN A 16 9.50 -18.26 38.00
CA GLN A 16 9.13 -16.88 37.71
C GLN A 16 10.29 -16.24 36.97
N ARG A 17 10.35 -16.44 35.64
CA ARG A 17 11.19 -15.64 34.77
C ARG A 17 10.82 -14.17 34.97
N GLY A 18 11.75 -13.39 35.51
CA GLY A 18 11.60 -11.96 35.72
C GLY A 18 11.25 -11.23 34.41
N PRO A 19 10.74 -9.98 34.52
CA PRO A 19 10.40 -9.19 33.35
C PRO A 19 11.62 -9.05 32.42
N PRO A 20 11.46 -9.20 31.10
CA PRO A 20 12.57 -9.07 30.17
C PRO A 20 13.18 -7.66 30.27
N PRO A 21 14.51 -7.52 30.13
CA PRO A 21 15.20 -6.24 30.22
C PRO A 21 14.63 -5.25 29.19
N GLN A 22 14.25 -4.06 29.68
CA GLN A 22 13.49 -3.05 28.93
C GLN A 22 14.31 -2.28 27.87
N ASP A 23 15.63 -2.53 27.78
CA ASP A 23 16.53 -1.79 26.87
C ASP A 23 17.33 -2.70 25.92
N ALA A 24 16.85 -3.92 25.65
CA ALA A 24 17.38 -4.67 24.52
C ALA A 24 16.89 -3.99 23.24
N ALA A 25 17.80 -3.42 22.44
CA ALA A 25 17.50 -2.86 21.13
C ALA A 25 16.67 -3.88 20.34
N ALA A 26 15.35 -3.69 20.34
CA ALA A 26 14.42 -4.69 19.84
C ALA A 26 14.74 -4.90 18.36
N HIS A 27 15.19 -6.11 18.02
CA HIS A 27 15.50 -6.48 16.66
C HIS A 27 14.34 -6.08 15.75
N TYR A 28 14.65 -5.21 14.80
CA TYR A 28 13.68 -4.64 13.88
C TYR A 28 13.94 -5.24 12.51
N LEU A 29 12.96 -5.97 11.99
CA LEU A 29 13.03 -6.53 10.65
C LEU A 29 12.30 -5.61 9.68
N SER A 30 13.03 -5.08 8.70
CA SER A 30 12.48 -4.43 7.52
C SER A 30 12.99 -5.12 6.27
N TYR A 31 12.10 -5.35 5.31
CA TYR A 31 12.47 -5.85 4.00
C TYR A 31 11.53 -5.29 2.94
N VAL A 32 12.03 -5.21 1.72
CA VAL A 32 11.27 -4.83 0.53
C VAL A 32 11.08 -6.07 -0.31
N GLN A 33 9.84 -6.31 -0.73
CA GLN A 33 9.51 -7.34 -1.69
C GLN A 33 9.07 -6.68 -2.99
N VAL A 34 9.79 -7.00 -4.06
CA VAL A 34 9.42 -6.57 -5.40
C VAL A 34 8.29 -7.47 -5.91
N LEU A 35 7.22 -6.86 -6.37
CA LEU A 35 6.03 -7.49 -6.94
C LEU A 35 5.85 -7.04 -8.40
N ALA A 36 5.12 -7.83 -9.18
CA ALA A 36 4.64 -7.49 -10.52
C ALA A 36 5.66 -6.73 -11.39
N THR A 37 6.76 -7.38 -11.74
CA THR A 37 7.84 -6.81 -12.57
C THR A 37 7.60 -6.98 -14.08
N ASP A 38 6.33 -7.05 -14.50
CA ASP A 38 6.00 -7.28 -15.90
C ASP A 38 6.26 -5.99 -16.70
N VAL A 39 7.29 -6.01 -17.55
CA VAL A 39 7.82 -4.82 -18.22
C VAL A 39 6.87 -4.28 -19.30
N ASP A 40 6.00 -5.14 -19.85
CA ASP A 40 5.25 -4.81 -21.06
C ASP A 40 3.93 -4.08 -20.76
N HIS A 41 3.33 -4.33 -19.59
CA HIS A 41 1.97 -3.90 -19.30
C HIS A 41 1.77 -3.32 -17.90
N ASN A 42 2.75 -3.44 -17.01
CA ASN A 42 2.58 -3.02 -15.62
C ASN A 42 3.80 -2.29 -15.07
N SER A 43 3.55 -1.26 -14.27
CA SER A 43 4.65 -0.68 -13.51
C SER A 43 5.04 -1.60 -12.35
N PRO A 44 6.34 -1.72 -12.01
CA PRO A 44 6.78 -2.53 -10.89
C PRO A 44 6.11 -2.05 -9.60
N SER A 45 5.64 -3.01 -8.81
CA SER A 45 5.00 -2.74 -7.52
C SER A 45 5.94 -3.17 -6.39
N LEU A 46 6.02 -2.40 -5.31
CA LEU A 46 6.90 -2.73 -4.16
C LEU A 46 6.08 -2.84 -2.90
N LEU A 47 6.25 -3.95 -2.17
CA LEU A 47 5.68 -4.13 -0.85
C LEU A 47 6.78 -3.97 0.19
N LEU A 48 6.69 -2.90 0.97
CA LEU A 48 7.61 -2.61 2.07
C LEU A 48 7.00 -3.13 3.38
N PHE A 49 7.73 -4.02 4.06
CA PHE A 49 7.33 -4.62 5.33
C PHE A 49 8.09 -3.98 6.50
N LEU A 50 7.35 -3.47 7.47
CA LEU A 50 7.85 -2.89 8.71
C LEU A 50 7.19 -3.63 9.89
N ASP A 51 7.95 -4.41 10.64
CA ASP A 51 7.40 -5.29 11.69
C ASP A 51 6.55 -4.55 12.75
N LYS A 52 6.93 -3.31 13.08
CA LYS A 52 6.25 -2.49 14.10
C LYS A 52 5.18 -1.53 13.56
N GLU A 53 5.23 -1.15 12.29
CA GLU A 53 4.39 -0.07 11.73
C GLU A 53 3.37 -0.55 10.69
N GLY A 54 3.58 -1.73 10.10
CA GLY A 54 2.67 -2.29 9.10
C GLY A 54 3.31 -2.39 7.73
N ARG A 55 2.47 -2.35 6.70
CA ARG A 55 2.89 -2.58 5.31
C ARG A 55 2.54 -1.38 4.46
N TYR A 56 3.45 -1.08 3.54
CA TYR A 56 3.31 0.03 2.60
C TYR A 56 3.43 -0.52 1.19
N LEU A 57 2.51 -0.13 0.32
CA LEU A 57 2.50 -0.58 -1.07
C LEU A 57 2.83 0.57 -1.99
N PHE A 58 3.79 0.38 -2.87
CA PHE A 58 4.13 1.32 -3.93
C PHE A 58 3.66 0.75 -5.26
N ASN A 59 2.82 1.52 -5.96
CA ASN A 59 2.09 1.13 -7.15
C ASN A 59 1.16 -0.07 -6.93
N ALA A 60 0.03 -0.07 -7.64
CA ALA A 60 -0.95 -1.14 -7.66
C ALA A 60 -1.43 -1.33 -9.10
N GLY A 61 -0.56 -1.90 -9.91
CA GLY A 61 -0.84 -2.23 -11.30
C GLY A 61 -1.89 -3.33 -11.46
N GLU A 62 -2.28 -3.63 -12.69
CA GLU A 62 -3.27 -4.66 -13.00
C GLU A 62 -2.83 -6.04 -12.47
N GLY A 63 -3.78 -6.85 -12.01
CA GLY A 63 -3.51 -8.23 -11.58
C GLY A 63 -2.80 -8.37 -10.23
N LEU A 64 -2.43 -7.27 -9.56
CA LEU A 64 -1.71 -7.32 -8.29
C LEU A 64 -2.49 -8.08 -7.20
N GLN A 65 -3.82 -7.90 -7.13
CA GLN A 65 -4.68 -8.66 -6.23
C GLN A 65 -4.57 -10.19 -6.42
N ARG A 66 -4.44 -10.65 -7.67
CA ARG A 66 -4.23 -12.07 -7.99
C ARG A 66 -2.85 -12.52 -7.53
N MET A 67 -1.82 -11.71 -7.74
CA MET A 67 -0.46 -11.97 -7.25
C MET A 67 -0.41 -12.12 -5.73
N PHE A 68 -1.13 -11.27 -4.97
CA PHE A 68 -1.24 -11.43 -3.52
C PHE A 68 -1.83 -12.79 -3.14
N ARG A 69 -2.87 -13.23 -3.84
CA ARG A 69 -3.52 -14.53 -3.61
C ARG A 69 -2.62 -15.72 -3.94
N GLU A 70 -2.01 -15.71 -5.12
CA GLU A 70 -1.19 -16.82 -5.62
C GLU A 70 0.08 -17.01 -4.77
N ASN A 71 0.72 -15.91 -4.38
CA ASN A 71 1.92 -15.94 -3.54
C ASN A 71 1.62 -15.99 -2.04
N LYS A 72 0.34 -16.14 -1.66
CA LYS A 72 -0.13 -16.18 -0.26
C LYS A 72 0.36 -14.99 0.57
N LEU A 73 0.49 -13.83 -0.08
CA LEU A 73 0.85 -12.58 0.58
C LEU A 73 -0.37 -12.04 1.30
N ARG A 74 -0.19 -11.69 2.57
CA ARG A 74 -1.26 -11.12 3.38
C ARG A 74 -1.39 -9.63 3.09
N MET A 75 -2.62 -9.15 2.90
CA MET A 75 -2.94 -7.72 2.77
C MET A 75 -3.26 -7.06 4.12
N GLN A 76 -3.13 -7.79 5.24
CA GLN A 76 -3.36 -7.25 6.58
C GLN A 76 -2.47 -6.04 6.85
N LYS A 77 -3.04 -4.99 7.45
CA LYS A 77 -2.36 -3.74 7.85
C LYS A 77 -1.73 -2.96 6.69
N LEU A 78 -2.34 -3.04 5.51
CA LEU A 78 -1.93 -2.28 4.34
C LEU A 78 -2.87 -1.08 4.18
N ASP A 79 -2.58 -0.04 4.94
CA ASP A 79 -3.44 1.14 5.07
C ASP A 79 -2.95 2.29 4.18
N ASN A 80 -1.69 2.25 3.75
CA ASN A 80 -1.02 3.32 3.03
C ASN A 80 -0.53 2.82 1.66
N TYR A 81 -1.06 3.42 0.60
CA TYR A 81 -0.67 3.16 -0.78
C TYR A 81 0.04 4.39 -1.32
N PHE A 82 1.14 4.18 -2.04
CA PHE A 82 1.92 5.24 -2.68
C PHE A 82 1.97 5.01 -4.18
N PHE A 83 1.57 5.99 -4.96
CA PHE A 83 1.62 5.95 -6.41
C PHE A 83 2.72 6.85 -6.92
N THR A 84 3.50 6.33 -7.85
CA THR A 84 4.59 7.09 -8.48
C THR A 84 4.09 8.01 -9.60
N ARG A 85 3.01 7.60 -10.29
CA ARG A 85 2.36 8.32 -11.40
C ARG A 85 0.87 8.00 -11.43
N VAL A 86 0.07 8.90 -12.01
CA VAL A 86 -1.34 8.61 -12.37
C VAL A 86 -1.37 7.98 -13.76
N SER A 87 -1.32 6.66 -13.83
CA SER A 87 -1.48 5.90 -15.07
C SER A 87 -2.18 4.57 -14.82
N THR A 88 -2.73 3.96 -15.87
CA THR A 88 -3.35 2.63 -15.78
C THR A 88 -2.32 1.59 -15.32
N GLU A 89 -1.08 1.66 -15.79
CA GLU A 89 0.02 0.76 -15.40
C GLU A 89 0.36 0.79 -13.91
N THR A 90 0.14 1.92 -13.22
CA THR A 90 0.46 2.07 -11.78
C THR A 90 -0.77 1.94 -10.89
N MET A 91 -1.98 2.18 -11.39
CA MET A 91 -3.19 2.31 -10.56
C MET A 91 -4.35 1.39 -10.93
N ALA A 92 -4.30 0.65 -12.06
CA ALA A 92 -5.43 -0.16 -12.52
C ALA A 92 -5.88 -1.25 -11.54
N GLY A 93 -4.97 -1.77 -10.72
CA GLY A 93 -5.29 -2.76 -9.69
C GLY A 93 -5.90 -2.18 -8.42
N LEU A 94 -5.85 -0.86 -8.22
CA LEU A 94 -6.31 -0.22 -7.00
C LEU A 94 -7.79 -0.51 -6.67
N PRO A 95 -8.75 -0.42 -7.62
CA PRO A 95 -10.15 -0.75 -7.32
C PRO A 95 -10.33 -2.19 -6.80
N GLY A 96 -9.62 -3.17 -7.41
CA GLY A 96 -9.66 -4.57 -6.98
C GLY A 96 -9.02 -4.80 -5.61
N MET A 97 -7.92 -4.09 -5.34
CA MET A 97 -7.27 -4.09 -4.02
C MET A 97 -8.17 -3.51 -2.93
N LEU A 98 -8.85 -2.39 -3.21
CA LEU A 98 -9.78 -1.75 -2.28
C LEU A 98 -11.02 -2.61 -2.03
N LEU A 99 -11.62 -3.19 -3.08
CA LEU A 99 -12.72 -4.15 -2.94
C LEU A 99 -12.30 -5.36 -2.10
N SER A 100 -11.08 -5.86 -2.27
CA SER A 100 -10.59 -7.01 -1.49
C SER A 100 -10.34 -6.67 -0.03
N SER A 101 -9.83 -5.46 0.23
CA SER A 101 -9.52 -4.98 1.57
C SER A 101 -10.75 -4.53 2.35
N GLY A 102 -11.73 -3.94 1.64
CA GLY A 102 -12.97 -3.38 2.17
C GLY A 102 -14.14 -4.36 2.24
N SER A 103 -14.20 -5.35 1.34
CA SER A 103 -15.01 -6.54 1.61
C SER A 103 -14.29 -7.33 2.70
N GLY A 104 -15.02 -7.98 3.59
CA GLY A 104 -14.44 -8.91 4.56
C GLY A 104 -13.63 -10.07 3.94
N LEU A 105 -13.32 -10.05 2.64
CA LEU A 105 -12.51 -11.00 1.90
C LEU A 105 -11.02 -10.94 2.28
N ALA A 106 -10.44 -9.77 2.57
CA ALA A 106 -9.08 -9.71 3.12
C ALA A 106 -9.04 -10.34 4.52
N ALA A 107 -10.07 -10.13 5.34
CA ALA A 107 -10.23 -10.84 6.62
C ALA A 107 -10.54 -12.34 6.43
N ALA A 108 -11.31 -12.72 5.40
CA ALA A 108 -11.67 -14.10 5.10
C ALA A 108 -10.49 -14.90 4.52
N ALA A 109 -9.58 -14.26 3.79
CA ALA A 109 -8.35 -14.88 3.30
C ALA A 109 -7.44 -15.33 4.45
N ASP A 110 -7.50 -14.64 5.59
CA ASP A 110 -6.72 -14.98 6.78
C ASP A 110 -7.46 -15.90 7.77
N ALA A 111 -8.77 -16.11 7.62
CA ALA A 111 -9.60 -16.84 8.59
C ALA A 111 -10.53 -17.92 8.01
N GLY A 112 -10.47 -18.23 6.70
CA GLY A 112 -11.29 -19.30 6.09
C GLY A 112 -12.81 -19.14 6.26
N GLY A 113 -13.29 -17.92 6.56
CA GLY A 113 -14.68 -17.67 6.92
C GLY A 113 -15.39 -16.82 5.87
N LEU A 114 -16.15 -17.46 4.97
CA LEU A 114 -17.00 -16.79 3.99
C LEU A 114 -18.25 -16.13 4.62
N LEU A 115 -18.53 -16.37 5.92
CA LEU A 115 -19.83 -16.05 6.53
C LEU A 115 -19.77 -15.44 7.95
N GLN A 116 -18.65 -14.88 8.40
CA GLN A 116 -18.64 -14.22 9.71
C GLN A 116 -18.86 -12.71 9.57
N GLY A 117 -20.12 -12.31 9.40
CA GLY A 117 -20.58 -11.02 9.88
C GLY A 117 -20.39 -10.97 11.39
N LYS A 118 -19.25 -10.42 11.84
CA LYS A 118 -19.00 -10.16 13.25
C LYS A 118 -18.59 -8.69 13.37
N GLY A 119 -19.52 -7.92 13.92
CA GLY A 119 -19.45 -6.48 14.04
C GLY A 119 -18.24 -5.97 14.81
N GLY A 120 -17.93 -4.70 14.57
CA GLY A 120 -16.99 -3.91 15.35
C GLY A 120 -15.58 -3.80 14.77
N ALA A 121 -15.31 -4.29 13.56
CA ALA A 121 -14.08 -3.90 12.87
C ALA A 121 -14.25 -2.43 12.43
N ALA A 122 -13.38 -1.55 12.95
CA ALA A 122 -13.28 -0.19 12.47
C ALA A 122 -13.24 -0.21 10.93
N LEU A 123 -14.05 0.65 10.29
CA LEU A 123 -14.14 0.72 8.84
C LEU A 123 -12.71 0.79 8.25
N PRO A 124 -12.41 0.01 7.20
CA PRO A 124 -11.07 -0.05 6.65
C PRO A 124 -10.71 1.34 6.10
N HIS A 125 -9.87 2.07 6.83
CA HIS A 125 -9.36 3.37 6.42
C HIS A 125 -8.14 3.17 5.53
N CYS A 126 -8.20 3.64 4.29
CA CYS A 126 -7.06 3.59 3.38
C CYS A 126 -6.65 5.00 2.97
N THR A 127 -5.36 5.31 3.12
CA THR A 127 -4.75 6.55 2.61
C THR A 127 -3.99 6.25 1.32
N LEU A 128 -4.37 6.97 0.27
CA LEU A 128 -3.77 6.93 -1.06
C LEU A 128 -2.90 8.17 -1.22
N HIS A 129 -1.60 7.99 -1.36
CA HIS A 129 -0.64 9.04 -1.65
C HIS A 129 -0.25 8.96 -3.11
N GLY A 130 -0.21 10.08 -3.82
CA GLY A 130 0.22 10.08 -5.23
C GLY A 130 0.41 11.48 -5.78
N PRO A 131 0.84 11.62 -7.04
CA PRO A 131 1.00 12.93 -7.69
C PRO A 131 -0.37 13.61 -7.95
N PRO A 132 -0.37 14.87 -8.45
CA PRO A 132 -1.61 15.57 -8.77
C PRO A 132 -2.45 14.81 -9.79
N GLY A 133 -3.76 14.74 -9.58
CA GLY A 133 -4.70 13.97 -10.40
C GLY A 133 -5.05 12.60 -9.80
N THR A 134 -4.36 12.17 -8.74
CA THR A 134 -4.72 10.95 -7.98
C THR A 134 -6.16 11.05 -7.47
N ALA A 135 -6.57 12.22 -6.97
CA ALA A 135 -7.93 12.43 -6.49
C ALA A 135 -8.98 12.28 -7.61
N GLY A 136 -8.68 12.78 -8.81
CA GLY A 136 -9.55 12.63 -9.98
C GLY A 136 -9.71 11.18 -10.42
N TYR A 137 -8.60 10.44 -10.45
CA TYR A 137 -8.62 9.01 -10.75
C TYR A 137 -9.44 8.22 -9.72
N VAL A 138 -9.24 8.50 -8.43
CA VAL A 138 -10.03 7.88 -7.34
C VAL A 138 -11.51 8.21 -7.46
N ALA A 139 -11.85 9.47 -7.72
CA ALA A 139 -13.24 9.88 -7.90
C ALA A 139 -13.93 9.12 -9.05
N ALA A 140 -13.22 8.80 -10.12
CA ALA A 140 -13.77 8.10 -11.28
C ALA A 140 -14.26 6.68 -10.94
N PHE A 141 -13.52 5.93 -10.10
CA PHE A 141 -13.91 4.56 -9.74
C PHE A 141 -14.59 4.44 -8.37
N LYS A 142 -14.60 5.50 -7.56
CA LYS A 142 -15.24 5.53 -6.23
C LYS A 142 -16.68 5.00 -6.19
N PRO A 143 -17.53 5.19 -7.22
CA PRO A 143 -18.89 4.61 -7.22
C PRO A 143 -18.93 3.08 -7.27
N TYR A 144 -17.87 2.43 -7.74
CA TYR A 144 -17.81 0.97 -7.95
C TYR A 144 -17.21 0.20 -6.77
N ILE A 145 -16.77 0.90 -5.74
CA ILE A 145 -16.18 0.33 -4.53
C ILE A 145 -17.12 0.48 -3.33
N ASN A 146 -16.78 -0.15 -2.21
CA ASN A 146 -17.60 -0.08 -1.00
C ASN A 146 -17.72 1.37 -0.49
N GLN A 147 -18.93 1.93 -0.49
CA GLN A 147 -19.16 3.33 -0.11
C GLN A 147 -18.97 3.59 1.39
N GLU A 148 -18.98 2.55 2.21
CA GLU A 148 -18.67 2.65 3.64
C GLU A 148 -17.16 2.77 3.91
N GLN A 149 -16.32 2.50 2.91
CA GLN A 149 -14.86 2.58 3.05
C GLN A 149 -14.40 4.05 3.05
N GLU A 150 -13.72 4.46 4.12
CA GLU A 150 -13.12 5.79 4.17
C GLU A 150 -11.82 5.82 3.36
N LEU A 151 -11.85 6.53 2.24
CA LEU A 151 -10.70 6.72 1.36
C LEU A 151 -10.19 8.15 1.44
N ARG A 152 -8.99 8.29 1.99
CA ARG A 152 -8.27 9.55 2.05
C ARG A 152 -7.27 9.62 0.90
N VAL A 153 -7.31 10.71 0.13
CA VAL A 153 -6.31 10.97 -0.92
C VAL A 153 -5.42 12.11 -0.49
N VAL A 154 -4.10 11.92 -0.62
CA VAL A 154 -3.07 12.92 -0.33
C VAL A 154 -2.25 13.12 -1.60
N GLU A 155 -2.43 14.26 -2.25
CA GLU A 155 -1.67 14.60 -3.45
C GLU A 155 -0.33 15.26 -3.08
N ALA A 156 0.74 14.73 -3.64
CA ALA A 156 2.09 15.25 -3.52
C ALA A 156 2.30 16.33 -4.58
N GLY A 157 2.43 17.59 -4.17
CA GLY A 157 2.79 18.72 -5.02
C GLY A 157 1.62 19.44 -5.68
N GLY A 158 0.79 20.09 -4.86
CA GLY A 158 -0.09 21.18 -5.30
C GLY A 158 0.72 22.40 -5.77
N ALA A 159 1.38 22.29 -6.92
CA ALA A 159 1.76 23.44 -7.73
C ALA A 159 0.70 23.59 -8.82
N VAL A 160 0.04 24.74 -8.81
CA VAL A 160 -0.87 25.20 -9.86
C VAL A 160 -0.17 25.05 -11.20
N ALA A 161 -0.91 24.65 -12.24
CA ALA A 161 -0.42 24.58 -13.61
C ALA A 161 0.33 25.88 -13.99
N GLY A 162 1.66 25.82 -14.01
CA GLY A 162 2.55 26.95 -14.24
C GLY A 162 3.87 26.77 -13.50
N GLU A 163 4.89 26.34 -14.24
CA GLU A 163 6.32 26.30 -13.86
C GLU A 163 6.66 25.54 -12.55
N ALA A 164 7.02 24.27 -12.70
CA ALA A 164 7.65 23.49 -11.64
C ALA A 164 9.18 23.47 -11.87
N ASP A 165 9.90 24.26 -11.08
CA ASP A 165 11.36 24.19 -10.98
C ASP A 165 11.79 22.81 -10.47
N ALA A 166 12.77 22.20 -11.16
CA ALA A 166 13.41 20.95 -10.76
C ALA A 166 14.18 21.02 -9.41
N SER A 167 14.11 22.16 -8.70
CA SER A 167 14.70 22.40 -7.37
C SER A 167 13.72 22.32 -6.21
N ALA A 168 12.44 21.98 -6.46
CA ALA A 168 11.42 21.91 -5.43
C ALA A 168 11.82 20.91 -4.32
N ALA A 169 11.88 21.40 -3.07
CA ALA A 169 12.24 20.60 -1.92
C ALA A 169 11.31 19.37 -1.78
N PRO A 170 11.84 18.21 -1.37
CA PRO A 170 11.05 16.99 -1.24
C PRO A 170 9.91 17.19 -0.25
N GLN A 171 8.66 16.92 -0.67
CA GLN A 171 7.49 17.08 0.17
C GLN A 171 7.33 15.86 1.08
N LEU A 172 7.21 16.07 2.38
CA LEU A 172 6.95 15.00 3.35
C LEU A 172 5.54 14.44 3.17
N LEU A 173 5.43 13.15 2.85
CA LEU A 173 4.14 12.45 2.71
C LEU A 173 3.73 11.71 3.97
N LEU A 174 4.69 11.01 4.57
CA LEU A 174 4.45 10.23 5.77
C LEU A 174 5.71 10.28 6.64
N LYS A 175 5.50 10.59 7.92
CA LYS A 175 6.54 10.51 8.94
C LYS A 175 6.02 9.70 10.11
N THR A 176 6.62 8.55 10.33
CA THR A 176 6.36 7.68 11.47
C THR A 176 7.60 7.64 12.37
N ALA A 177 7.62 6.75 13.36
CA ALA A 177 8.76 6.58 14.25
C ALA A 177 9.95 5.91 13.56
N TYR A 178 9.68 5.07 12.54
CA TYR A 178 10.69 4.26 11.86
C TYR A 178 10.77 4.50 10.34
N LEU A 179 9.84 5.26 9.75
CA LEU A 179 9.79 5.54 8.31
C LEU A 179 9.57 7.03 8.03
N THR A 180 10.32 7.56 7.07
CA THR A 180 10.06 8.88 6.49
C THR A 180 9.98 8.73 4.99
N LEU A 181 8.82 9.03 4.41
CA LEU A 181 8.57 9.02 2.98
C LEU A 181 8.35 10.44 2.49
N SER A 182 9.14 10.83 1.50
CA SER A 182 9.03 12.11 0.82
C SER A 182 8.84 11.93 -0.67
N ALA A 183 7.99 12.75 -1.27
CA ALA A 183 7.76 12.79 -2.69
C ALA A 183 8.68 13.79 -3.38
N PHE A 184 9.09 13.44 -4.60
CA PHE A 184 9.76 14.34 -5.51
C PHE A 184 9.02 14.30 -6.85
N ASN A 185 8.49 15.45 -7.28
CA ASN A 185 7.77 15.55 -8.53
C ASN A 185 8.74 15.87 -9.65
N ILE A 186 8.90 14.92 -10.57
CA ILE A 186 9.70 15.12 -11.78
C ILE A 186 8.73 15.52 -12.89
N THR A 187 8.64 16.83 -13.15
CA THR A 187 7.93 17.31 -14.34
C THR A 187 8.85 17.09 -15.55
N PRO A 188 8.40 16.41 -16.61
CA PRO A 188 9.20 16.32 -17.82
C PRO A 188 9.37 17.74 -18.37
N SER A 189 10.61 18.23 -18.41
CA SER A 189 10.93 19.48 -19.10
C SER A 189 10.57 19.30 -20.57
N SER A 190 9.68 20.14 -21.09
CA SER A 190 9.33 20.18 -22.50
C SER A 190 10.53 20.65 -23.33
N SER A 191 11.44 19.74 -23.67
CA SER A 191 12.53 19.98 -24.63
C SER A 191 12.40 19.15 -25.90
N HIS A 192 11.28 18.46 -26.11
CA HIS A 192 10.91 17.95 -27.43
C HIS A 192 9.83 18.83 -28.04
N SER A 193 10.26 19.81 -28.84
CA SER A 193 9.40 20.41 -29.85
C SER A 193 8.96 19.30 -30.80
N HIS A 194 7.72 18.83 -30.67
CA HIS A 194 7.10 18.09 -31.76
C HIS A 194 7.03 19.04 -32.96
N PRO A 195 7.58 18.67 -34.14
CA PRO A 195 7.33 19.45 -35.34
C PRO A 195 5.82 19.49 -35.54
N THR A 196 5.27 20.70 -35.52
CA THR A 196 3.85 20.92 -35.78
C THR A 196 3.55 20.45 -37.20
N SER A 197 2.36 19.94 -37.44
CA SER A 197 1.84 19.44 -38.72
C SER A 197 1.90 20.44 -39.91
N ALA A 198 2.52 21.61 -39.74
CA ALA A 198 2.82 22.58 -40.78
C ALA A 198 4.04 22.22 -41.64
N ASP A 199 4.93 21.30 -41.20
CA ASP A 199 6.15 20.91 -41.93
C ASP A 199 5.92 19.81 -43.00
N LEU A 200 4.69 19.31 -43.15
CA LEU A 200 4.31 18.35 -44.19
C LEU A 200 3.60 19.07 -45.34
N GLN A 201 4.25 20.06 -45.96
CA GLN A 201 3.85 20.49 -47.31
C GLN A 201 4.49 19.55 -48.34
N PRO A 202 3.70 18.87 -49.20
CA PRO A 202 4.28 18.06 -50.27
C PRO A 202 5.04 18.96 -51.25
N PRO A 203 6.18 18.50 -51.80
CA PRO A 203 6.94 19.27 -52.76
C PRO A 203 6.09 19.56 -54.02
N PRO A 204 6.24 20.74 -54.64
CA PRO A 204 5.52 21.04 -55.88
C PRO A 204 5.96 20.05 -56.96
N LEU A 205 4.96 19.42 -57.59
CA LEU A 205 5.15 18.53 -58.73
C LEU A 205 5.71 19.31 -59.93
N PRO A 206 6.52 18.67 -60.80
CA PRO A 206 7.21 19.31 -61.91
C PRO A 206 6.27 19.83 -63.01
#